data_AF-A0A9E2P190-F1
#
_entry.id   AF-A0A9E2P190-F1
#
_cell.length_a   1.000
_cell.length_b   1.000
_cell.length_c   1.000
_cell.angle_alpha   90.00
_cell.angle_beta   90.00
_cell.angle_gamma   90.00
#
_symmetry.space_group_name_H-M   'P 1'
#
loop_
_entity.id
_entity.type
_entity.pdbx_description
1 polymer ?
#
loop_
_entity_poly.entity_id
_entity_poly.type
_entity_poly.pdbx_seq_one_letter_code
_entity_poly.pdbx_strand_id
1 'polypeptide(L)'
;MEYSFDIFDKNPERLATILAENCRKRRLDKGLSRRSLSERTGIPEPTLERFETKGKVSLEAFLKLVVEFGWFDEMSAIMSKSKFTTGEELETINKNQGRQKGR
;
A
#
# COMPACT_ATOMS: atom_id res chain seq x y z
N MET A 1 0.01 -14.16 30.27
CA MET A 1 -1.31 -13.78 29.75
C MET A 1 -1.05 -12.88 28.57
N GLU A 2 -0.82 -13.47 27.39
CA GLU A 2 -0.68 -12.71 26.14
C GLU A 2 -2.04 -12.11 25.83
N TYR A 3 -2.19 -10.81 26.06
CA TYR A 3 -3.34 -10.09 25.55
C TYR A 3 -3.24 -10.11 24.03
N SER A 4 -4.14 -10.85 23.38
CA SER A 4 -4.30 -10.84 21.92
C SER A 4 -4.73 -9.44 21.49
N PHE A 5 -3.73 -8.59 21.20
CA PHE A 5 -3.90 -7.25 20.61
C PHE A 5 -4.30 -7.33 19.11
N ASP A 6 -4.49 -8.54 18.58
CA ASP A 6 -4.62 -8.82 17.15
C ASP A 6 -5.90 -8.30 16.46
N ILE A 7 -6.99 -8.07 17.21
CA ILE A 7 -8.27 -7.65 16.60
C ILE A 7 -8.27 -6.15 16.27
N PHE A 8 -7.55 -5.33 17.03
CA PHE A 8 -7.40 -3.89 16.76
C PHE A 8 -6.20 -3.55 15.85
N ASP A 9 -5.33 -4.53 15.58
CA ASP A 9 -4.09 -4.32 14.82
C ASP A 9 -4.29 -4.26 13.30
N LYS A 10 -5.41 -4.77 12.80
CA LYS A 10 -5.70 -4.85 11.36
C LYS A 10 -6.67 -3.76 10.93
N ASN A 11 -6.29 -2.50 11.10
CA ASN A 11 -7.08 -1.37 10.62
C ASN A 11 -6.33 -0.53 9.54
N PRO A 12 -7.06 0.21 8.69
CA PRO A 12 -6.45 0.98 7.60
C PRO A 12 -5.49 2.07 8.08
N GLU A 13 -5.78 2.70 9.22
CA GLU A 13 -4.99 3.80 9.76
C GLU A 13 -3.60 3.35 10.22
N ARG A 14 -3.53 2.21 10.91
CA ARG A 14 -2.27 1.61 11.33
C ARG A 14 -1.46 1.14 10.12
N LEU A 15 -2.10 0.52 9.13
CA LEU A 15 -1.44 0.15 7.89
C LEU A 15 -0.87 1.39 7.19
N ALA A 16 -1.63 2.48 7.11
CA ALA A 16 -1.17 3.73 6.52
C ALA A 16 0.04 4.31 7.27
N THR A 17 0.04 4.28 8.61
CA THR A 17 1.19 4.70 9.43
C THR A 17 2.43 3.85 9.14
N ILE A 18 2.31 2.53 9.14
CA ILE A 18 3.43 1.61 8.85
C ILE A 18 4.00 1.89 7.45
N LEU A 19 3.13 2.03 6.44
CA LEU A 19 3.55 2.32 5.07
C LEU A 19 4.24 3.69 4.96
N ALA A 20 3.71 4.71 5.63
CA ALA A 20 4.31 6.05 5.68
C ALA A 20 5.69 6.03 6.34
N GLU A 21 5.85 5.34 7.46
CA GLU A 21 7.13 5.17 8.13
C GLU A 21 8.17 4.45 7.25
N ASN A 22 7.76 3.38 6.57
CA ASN A 22 8.65 2.64 5.67
C ASN A 22 9.09 3.50 4.48
N CYS A 23 8.16 4.25 3.88
CA CYS A 23 8.49 5.21 2.82
C CYS A 23 9.44 6.31 3.31
N ARG A 24 9.20 6.85 4.51
CA ARG A 24 10.05 7.87 5.13
C ARG A 24 11.46 7.34 5.38
N LYS A 25 11.59 6.14 5.96
CA LYS A 25 12.87 5.47 6.19
C LYS A 25 13.61 5.30 4.87
N ARG A 26 12.96 4.73 3.85
CA ARG A 26 13.55 4.53 2.52
C ARG A 26 14.01 5.83 1.86
N ARG A 27 13.24 6.92 2.02
CA ARG A 27 13.64 8.25 1.55
C ARG A 27 14.94 8.71 2.23
N LEU A 28 15.03 8.56 3.55
CA LEU A 28 16.21 8.94 4.33
C LEU A 28 17.42 8.05 4.01
N ASP A 29 17.23 6.74 3.82
CA ASP A 29 18.29 5.80 3.42
C ASP A 29 18.88 6.17 2.05
N LYS A 30 18.05 6.68 1.14
CA LYS A 30 18.49 7.22 -0.16
C LYS A 30 19.07 8.65 -0.07
N GLY A 31 19.13 9.27 1.11
CA GLY A 31 19.63 10.63 1.32
C GLY A 31 18.75 11.71 0.69
N LEU A 32 17.47 11.44 0.43
CA LEU A 32 16.57 12.36 -0.26
C LEU A 32 15.87 13.31 0.72
N SER A 33 15.91 14.60 0.41
CA SER A 33 15.00 15.57 1.03
C SER A 33 13.58 15.44 0.46
N ARG A 34 12.58 16.02 1.14
CA ARG A 34 11.21 16.07 0.59
C ARG A 34 11.17 16.83 -0.73
N ARG A 35 11.91 17.93 -0.83
CA ARG A 35 12.11 18.67 -2.08
C ARG A 35 12.63 17.79 -3.21
N SER A 36 13.73 17.08 -2.99
CA SER A 36 14.30 16.22 -4.04
C SER A 36 13.38 15.07 -4.42
N LEU A 37 12.61 14.53 -3.47
CA LEU A 37 11.62 13.50 -3.77
C LEU A 37 10.42 14.08 -4.53
N SER A 38 9.99 15.28 -4.19
CA SER A 38 8.94 16.02 -4.90
C SER A 38 9.32 16.26 -6.35
N GLU A 39 10.55 16.68 -6.62
CA GLU A 39 11.07 16.88 -7.97
C GLU A 39 11.07 15.59 -8.81
N ARG A 40 11.41 14.45 -8.20
CA ARG A 40 11.44 13.14 -8.88
C ARG A 40 10.06 12.56 -9.16
N THR A 41 9.14 12.73 -8.22
CA THR A 41 7.82 12.09 -8.25
C THR A 41 6.69 13.00 -8.75
N GLY A 42 6.94 14.31 -8.81
CA GLY A 42 5.91 15.32 -9.05
C GLY A 42 4.91 15.48 -7.89
N ILE A 43 5.16 14.88 -6.73
CA ILE A 43 4.28 14.98 -5.56
C ILE A 43 4.68 16.20 -4.74
N PRO A 44 3.77 17.17 -4.48
CA PRO A 44 4.13 18.36 -3.71
C PRO A 44 4.71 18.05 -2.33
N GLU A 45 5.71 18.83 -1.90
CA GLU A 45 6.33 18.67 -0.57
C GLU A 45 5.32 18.63 0.60
N PRO A 46 4.27 19.47 0.65
CA PRO A 46 3.25 19.39 1.70
C PRO A 46 2.47 18.07 1.68
N THR A 47 2.30 17.46 0.51
CA THR A 47 1.66 16.14 0.37
C THR A 47 2.58 15.04 0.92
N LEU A 48 3.89 15.09 0.61
CA LEU A 48 4.87 14.17 1.18
C LEU A 48 4.96 14.32 2.69
N GLU A 49 4.98 15.54 3.22
CA GLU A 49 4.97 15.79 4.66
C GLU A 49 3.70 15.25 5.33
N ARG A 50 2.52 15.53 4.76
CA ARG A 50 1.24 15.01 5.27
C ARG A 50 1.20 13.49 5.26
N PHE A 51 1.75 12.86 4.23
CA PHE A 51 1.85 11.41 4.17
C PHE A 51 2.73 10.88 5.30
N GLU A 52 3.95 11.40 5.45
CA GLU A 52 4.90 10.94 6.45
C GLU A 52 4.47 11.20 7.90
N THR A 53 3.69 12.25 8.14
CA THR A 53 3.27 12.65 9.49
C THR A 53 1.90 12.12 9.89
N LYS A 54 0.97 12.01 8.94
CA LYS A 54 -0.44 11.66 9.20
C LYS A 54 -0.90 10.38 8.49
N GLY A 55 -0.06 9.74 7.69
CA GLY A 55 -0.41 8.57 6.90
C GLY A 55 -1.38 8.86 5.74
N LYS A 56 -1.58 10.13 5.36
CA LYS A 56 -2.62 10.52 4.39
C LYS A 56 -2.02 10.98 3.05
N VAL A 57 -2.33 10.24 2.00
CA VAL A 57 -1.93 10.50 0.60
C VAL A 57 -2.98 9.92 -0.35
N SER A 58 -3.03 10.38 -1.60
CA SER A 58 -3.83 9.70 -2.63
C SER A 58 -3.18 8.38 -3.03
N LEU A 59 -3.96 7.42 -3.52
CA LEU A 59 -3.42 6.16 -4.03
C LEU A 59 -2.42 6.39 -5.17
N GLU A 60 -2.71 7.31 -6.09
CA GLU A 60 -1.81 7.65 -7.20
C GLU A 60 -0.44 8.11 -6.69
N ALA A 61 -0.40 9.05 -5.74
CA ALA A 61 0.85 9.54 -5.18
C ALA A 61 1.58 8.44 -4.39
N PHE A 62 0.86 7.55 -3.69
CA PHE A 62 1.49 6.39 -3.06
C PHE A 62 2.13 5.44 -4.09
N LEU A 63 1.46 5.13 -5.20
CA LEU A 63 2.01 4.27 -6.24
C LEU A 63 3.23 4.90 -6.93
N LYS A 64 3.25 6.22 -7.11
CA LYS A 64 4.45 6.95 -7.58
C LYS A 64 5.64 6.76 -6.62
N LEU A 65 5.41 6.79 -5.30
CA LEU A 65 6.45 6.49 -4.30
C LEU A 65 6.93 5.05 -4.38
N VAL A 66 6.01 4.08 -4.51
CA VAL A 66 6.34 2.66 -4.69
C VAL A 66 7.27 2.46 -5.88
N VAL A 67 6.97 3.10 -7.02
CA VAL A 67 7.82 3.04 -8.21
C VAL A 67 9.18 3.72 -7.98
N GLU A 68 9.22 4.95 -7.44
CA GLU A 68 10.48 5.68 -7.16
C GLU A 68 11.40 4.94 -6.16
N PHE A 69 10.81 4.17 -5.25
CA PHE A 69 11.56 3.37 -4.28
C PHE A 69 11.98 1.99 -4.79
N GLY A 70 11.48 1.59 -5.96
CA GLY A 70 11.79 0.31 -6.60
C GLY A 70 11.03 -0.86 -5.99
N TRP A 71 9.79 -0.64 -5.53
CA TRP A 71 8.93 -1.64 -4.88
C TRP A 71 7.78 -2.13 -5.77
N PHE A 72 7.86 -1.89 -7.08
CA PHE A 72 6.79 -2.22 -8.01
C PHE A 72 6.49 -3.73 -8.03
N ASP A 73 7.53 -4.55 -8.11
CA ASP A 73 7.39 -6.00 -8.20
C ASP A 73 6.92 -6.59 -6.87
N GLU A 74 7.46 -6.13 -5.74
CA GLU A 74 7.07 -6.58 -4.41
C GLU A 74 5.61 -6.23 -4.09
N MET A 75 5.17 -5.01 -4.41
CA MET A 75 3.79 -4.59 -4.19
C MET A 75 2.83 -5.41 -5.08
N SER A 76 3.21 -5.63 -6.34
CA SER A 76 2.45 -6.47 -7.28
C SER A 76 2.34 -7.92 -6.79
N ALA A 77 3.42 -8.48 -6.26
CA ALA A 77 3.47 -9.83 -5.73
C ALA A 77 2.60 -9.98 -4.46
N ILE A 78 2.67 -9.03 -3.53
CA ILE A 78 1.87 -9.06 -2.29
C ILE A 78 0.38 -9.03 -2.61
N MET A 79 -0.04 -8.19 -3.57
CA MET A 79 -1.45 -8.00 -3.91
C MET A 79 -2.02 -9.09 -4.81
N SER A 80 -1.17 -9.83 -5.54
CA SER A 80 -1.59 -10.97 -6.37
C SER A 80 -1.69 -12.29 -5.60
N LYS A 81 -1.26 -12.32 -4.33
CA LYS A 81 -1.38 -13.51 -3.49
C LYS A 81 -2.86 -13.84 -3.23
N SER A 82 -3.32 -14.92 -3.85
CA SER A 82 -4.65 -15.48 -3.60
C SER A 82 -4.84 -15.78 -2.10
N LYS A 83 -5.99 -15.37 -1.57
CA LYS A 83 -6.36 -15.60 -0.16
C LYS A 83 -7.34 -16.77 0.01
N PHE A 84 -7.63 -17.53 -1.06
CA PHE A 84 -8.67 -18.55 -1.01
C PHE A 84 -8.19 -19.73 -0.18
N THR A 85 -8.86 -19.98 0.94
CA THR A 85 -8.50 -21.03 1.89
C THR A 85 -9.46 -22.21 1.86
N THR A 86 -10.58 -22.12 1.12
CA THR A 86 -11.62 -23.16 1.07
C THR A 86 -12.12 -23.44 -0.34
N GLY A 87 -12.62 -24.67 -0.57
CA GLY A 87 -13.21 -25.09 -1.86
C GLY A 87 -14.44 -24.29 -2.25
N GLU A 88 -15.27 -23.88 -1.29
CA GLU A 88 -16.48 -23.08 -1.52
C GLU A 88 -16.19 -21.67 -2.05
N GLU A 89 -15.10 -21.05 -1.57
CA GLU A 89 -14.66 -19.74 -2.05
C GLU A 89 -14.18 -19.84 -3.51
N LEU A 90 -13.46 -20.92 -3.85
CA LEU A 90 -13.03 -21.23 -5.22
C LEU A 90 -14.21 -21.48 -6.16
N GLU A 91 -15.23 -22.23 -5.73
CA GLU A 91 -16.44 -22.47 -6.53
C GLU A 91 -17.20 -21.18 -6.83
N THR A 92 -17.32 -20.29 -5.84
CA THR A 92 -17.97 -18.99 -6.01
C THR A 92 -17.21 -18.09 -7.00
N ILE A 93 -15.87 -18.11 -6.96
CA ILE A 93 -15.03 -17.35 -7.88
C ILE A 93 -15.15 -17.89 -9.30
N ASN A 94 -15.07 -19.20 -9.49
CA ASN A 94 -15.23 -19.85 -10.80
C ASN A 94 -16.60 -19.52 -11.41
N LYS A 95 -17.66 -19.56 -10.60
CA LYS A 95 -19.01 -19.18 -11.03
C LYS A 95 -19.10 -17.71 -11.47
N ASN A 96 -18.37 -16.81 -10.82
CA ASN A 96 -18.36 -15.39 -11.16
C ASN A 96 -17.48 -15.06 -12.38
N GLN A 97 -16.37 -15.78 -12.60
CA GLN A 97 -15.53 -15.61 -13.79
C GLN A 97 -16.24 -16.00 -15.10
N GLY A 98 -17.19 -16.95 -15.03
CA GLY A 98 -18.00 -17.37 -16.19
C GLY A 98 -19.20 -16.49 -16.51
N ARG A 99 -19.52 -15.45 -15.71
CA ARG A 99 -20.66 -14.57 -15.99
C ARG A 99 -20.29 -13.57 -17.09
N GLN A 100 -20.84 -13.75 -18.29
CA GLN A 100 -20.91 -12.66 -19.27
C GLN A 100 -21.76 -11.54 -18.69
N LYS A 101 -21.14 -10.39 -18.42
CA LYS A 101 -21.88 -9.18 -18.03
C LYS A 101 -22.75 -8.76 -19.22
N GLY A 102 -24.06 -8.70 -18.99
CA GLY A 102 -25.01 -8.15 -19.96
C GLY A 102 -24.57 -6.75 -20.36
N ARG A 103 -24.57 -6.51 -21.67
CA ARG A 103 -24.15 -5.26 -22.30
C ARG A 103 -25.13 -4.13 -22.04
#